data_AF-A0A7R9MP86-F1
#
_entry.id   AF-A0A7R9MP86-F1
#
_cell.length_a   1.000
_cell.length_b   1.000
_cell.length_c   1.000
_cell.angle_alpha   90.00
_cell.angle_beta   90.00
_cell.angle_gamma   90.00
#
_symmetry.space_group_name_H-M   'P 1'
#
loop_
_entity.id
_entity.type
_entity.pdbx_description
1 polymer ?
#
loop_
_entity_poly.entity_id
_entity_poly.type
_entity_poly.pdbx_seq_one_letter_code
_entity_poly.pdbx_strand_id
1 'polypeptide(L)'
;MSLNSIALKEDTESSLLGHPLDVYLLIRRMAIDWKEVNDLLRTKDQRLSDVQIRQIGGHPNHTNALNVTFDSQSVYSSHEFITNKELKDAAFGVISLVNTYDLDIKSLANGFIRSKTSSGAEVTSNGNQSKYALNAFDCYLIGKQSFDNKEYSNAKQWLTEAIDRLDDMTSDEIIADIFNYLSFCELKSGKPSEAKKYKRLSAAIKPDIETNELISEIKEFNINDTNTTFSGLKDKPIF
;
A
#
# COMPACT_ATOMS: atom_id res chain seq x y z
N MET A 1 23.15 -24.00 -46.60
CA MET A 1 22.77 -24.42 -45.25
C MET A 1 22.27 -23.19 -44.51
N SER A 2 20.97 -23.11 -44.26
CA SER A 2 20.37 -22.07 -43.43
C SER A 2 20.50 -22.50 -41.98
N LEU A 3 21.23 -21.74 -41.17
CA LEU A 3 21.18 -21.89 -39.72
C LEU A 3 20.02 -21.02 -39.22
N ASN A 4 18.89 -21.66 -38.95
CA ASN A 4 17.82 -21.09 -38.16
C ASN A 4 18.40 -20.72 -36.79
N SER A 5 18.61 -19.42 -36.53
CA SER A 5 18.81 -18.94 -35.17
C SER A 5 17.49 -19.17 -34.43
N ILE A 6 17.46 -20.24 -33.63
CA ILE A 6 16.46 -20.39 -32.58
C ILE A 6 16.73 -19.22 -31.63
N ALA A 7 15.95 -18.15 -31.78
CA ALA A 7 15.88 -17.10 -30.78
C ALA A 7 15.39 -17.78 -29.50
N LEU A 8 16.33 -18.05 -28.59
CA LEU A 8 15.99 -18.41 -27.22
C LEU A 8 15.15 -17.26 -26.68
N LYS A 9 13.88 -17.57 -26.43
CA LYS A 9 12.90 -16.66 -25.85
C LYS A 9 13.40 -16.39 -24.43
N GLU A 10 14.13 -15.29 -24.29
CA GLU A 10 14.79 -14.87 -23.06
C GLU A 10 13.76 -14.84 -21.92
N ASP A 11 14.14 -15.45 -20.80
CA ASP A 11 13.24 -15.91 -19.75
C ASP A 11 12.30 -14.82 -19.26
N THR A 12 10.99 -15.03 -19.39
CA THR A 12 9.97 -14.09 -18.92
C THR A 12 10.03 -13.84 -17.41
N GLU A 13 10.70 -14.73 -16.66
CA GLU A 13 10.85 -14.67 -15.20
C GLU A 13 11.95 -13.68 -14.75
N SER A 14 13.07 -13.60 -15.48
CA SER A 14 14.16 -12.65 -15.15
C SER A 14 13.70 -11.19 -15.28
N SER A 15 12.75 -10.94 -16.19
CA SER A 15 12.13 -9.64 -16.39
C SER A 15 11.18 -9.23 -15.25
N LEU A 16 10.60 -10.16 -14.47
CA LEU A 16 9.69 -9.82 -13.37
C LEU A 16 10.43 -9.24 -12.15
N LEU A 17 11.72 -9.55 -11.97
CA LEU A 17 12.52 -9.02 -10.86
C LEU A 17 13.44 -7.88 -11.28
N GLY A 18 13.35 -7.44 -12.53
CA GLY A 18 14.19 -6.35 -13.07
C GLY A 18 13.72 -4.95 -12.68
N HIS A 19 12.45 -4.79 -12.28
CA HIS A 19 11.87 -3.50 -11.91
C HIS A 19 11.45 -3.47 -10.42
N PRO A 20 11.81 -2.43 -9.65
CA PRO A 20 11.50 -2.35 -8.22
C PRO A 20 10.00 -2.44 -7.90
N LEU A 21 9.12 -1.93 -8.77
CA LEU A 21 7.68 -2.06 -8.56
C LEU A 21 7.17 -3.48 -8.78
N ASP A 22 7.76 -4.24 -9.71
CA ASP A 22 7.34 -5.62 -9.92
C ASP A 22 7.67 -6.48 -8.69
N VAL A 23 8.82 -6.24 -8.06
CA VAL A 23 9.21 -6.86 -6.77
C VAL A 23 8.28 -6.43 -5.64
N TYR A 24 8.00 -5.14 -5.52
CA TYR A 24 7.05 -4.62 -4.52
C TYR A 24 5.66 -5.25 -4.68
N LEU A 25 5.13 -5.29 -5.90
CA LEU A 25 3.82 -5.85 -6.19
C LEU A 25 3.75 -7.35 -5.91
N LEU A 26 4.84 -8.09 -6.17
CA LEU A 26 4.93 -9.50 -5.81
C LEU A 26 4.83 -9.68 -4.29
N ILE A 27 5.61 -8.92 -3.52
CA ILE A 27 5.60 -8.96 -2.05
C ILE A 27 4.20 -8.57 -1.52
N ARG A 28 3.58 -7.52 -2.08
CA ARG A 28 2.21 -7.10 -1.70
C ARG A 28 1.20 -8.21 -1.95
N ARG A 29 1.19 -8.80 -3.15
CA ARG A 29 0.27 -9.89 -3.52
C ARG A 29 0.41 -11.08 -2.58
N MET A 30 1.65 -11.44 -2.23
CA MET A 30 1.88 -12.51 -1.27
C MET A 30 1.41 -12.11 0.13
N ALA A 31 1.75 -10.92 0.64
CA ALA A 31 1.42 -10.51 2.01
C ALA A 31 -0.08 -10.31 2.26
N ILE A 32 -0.82 -9.79 1.27
CA ILE A 32 -2.23 -9.41 1.41
C ILE A 32 -3.14 -10.40 0.68
N ASP A 33 -3.04 -10.46 -0.65
CA ASP A 33 -4.03 -11.16 -1.48
C ASP A 33 -4.04 -12.68 -1.18
N TRP A 34 -2.86 -13.29 -1.01
CA TRP A 34 -2.81 -14.72 -0.66
C TRP A 34 -3.23 -15.00 0.77
N LYS A 35 -3.03 -14.07 1.72
CA LYS A 35 -3.56 -14.22 3.06
C LYS A 35 -5.09 -14.31 3.04
N GLU A 36 -5.74 -13.45 2.25
CA GLU A 36 -7.19 -13.49 2.04
C GLU A 36 -7.65 -14.81 1.41
N VAL A 37 -6.94 -15.29 0.37
CA VAL A 37 -7.23 -16.59 -0.25
C VAL A 37 -7.09 -17.73 0.75
N ASN A 38 -6.03 -17.72 1.56
CA ASN A 38 -5.79 -18.75 2.58
C ASN A 38 -6.88 -18.74 3.67
N ASP A 39 -7.31 -17.56 4.11
CA ASP A 39 -8.41 -17.42 5.07
C ASP A 39 -9.75 -17.91 4.46
N LEU A 40 -10.02 -17.64 3.18
CA LEU A 40 -11.17 -18.18 2.45
C LEU A 40 -11.12 -19.69 2.27
N LEU A 41 -9.94 -20.28 2.02
CA LEU A 41 -9.76 -21.72 1.91
C LEU A 41 -9.97 -22.40 3.28
N ARG A 42 -9.38 -21.85 4.36
CA ARG A 42 -9.54 -22.37 5.71
C ARG A 42 -11.01 -22.38 6.16
N THR A 43 -11.76 -21.33 5.87
CA THR A 43 -13.19 -21.26 6.23
C THR A 43 -14.05 -22.27 5.45
N LYS A 44 -13.69 -22.60 4.20
CA LYS A 44 -14.36 -23.66 3.42
C LYS A 44 -14.00 -25.05 3.91
N ASP A 45 -12.75 -25.29 4.27
CA ASP A 45 -12.28 -26.59 4.78
C ASP A 45 -12.91 -26.90 6.15
N GLN A 46 -13.08 -25.88 7.00
CA GLN A 46 -13.76 -26.01 8.30
C GLN A 46 -15.25 -26.37 8.13
N ARG A 47 -15.92 -25.88 7.07
CA ARG A 47 -17.29 -26.28 6.73
C ARG A 47 -17.38 -27.72 6.21
N LEU A 48 -16.31 -28.26 5.63
CA LEU A 48 -16.23 -29.65 5.20
C LEU A 48 -15.91 -30.59 6.37
N SER A 49 -15.13 -30.16 7.36
CA SER A 49 -14.94 -30.92 8.61
C SER A 49 -16.20 -30.99 9.48
N ASP A 50 -17.09 -30.00 9.37
CA ASP A 50 -18.40 -29.99 10.04
C ASP A 50 -19.45 -30.86 9.33
N VAL A 51 -19.17 -31.37 8.12
CA VAL A 51 -19.91 -32.50 7.55
C VAL A 51 -19.47 -33.76 8.29
N GLN A 52 -20.00 -33.93 9.50
CA GLN A 52 -19.94 -35.18 10.21
C GLN A 52 -20.53 -36.24 9.27
N ILE A 53 -19.70 -37.13 8.76
CA ILE A 53 -20.15 -38.33 8.05
C ILE A 53 -21.01 -39.10 9.06
N ARG A 54 -22.33 -38.90 9.03
CA ARG A 54 -23.27 -39.80 9.68
C ARG A 54 -23.02 -41.15 9.07
N GLN A 55 -22.41 -42.06 9.83
CA GLN A 55 -22.34 -43.48 9.49
C GLN A 55 -23.76 -43.97 9.19
N ILE A 56 -24.08 -44.17 7.92
CA ILE A 56 -25.18 -45.06 7.52
C ILE A 56 -24.55 -46.43 7.40
N GLY A 57 -24.62 -47.24 8.47
CA GLY A 57 -24.14 -48.62 8.42
C GLY A 57 -23.71 -49.18 9.78
N GLY A 58 -24.63 -49.27 10.74
CA GLY A 58 -24.42 -50.09 11.92
C GLY A 58 -24.62 -51.57 11.60
N HIS A 59 -23.56 -52.36 11.60
CA HIS A 59 -23.64 -53.78 11.95
C HIS A 59 -22.97 -53.97 13.33
N PRO A 60 -23.57 -54.71 14.30
CA PRO A 60 -23.30 -54.50 15.72
C PRO A 60 -21.91 -54.91 16.24
N ASN A 61 -21.08 -55.58 15.44
CA ASN A 61 -19.95 -56.35 15.99
C ASN A 61 -18.57 -56.07 15.38
N HIS A 62 -18.36 -54.95 14.68
CA HIS A 62 -17.01 -54.57 14.22
C HIS A 62 -16.73 -53.09 14.44
N THR A 63 -16.19 -52.74 15.61
CA THR A 63 -15.64 -51.41 15.89
C THR A 63 -14.17 -51.36 15.48
N ASN A 64 -13.90 -51.37 14.18
CA ASN A 64 -12.64 -50.84 13.65
C ASN A 64 -12.97 -49.53 12.93
N ALA A 65 -13.26 -48.49 13.71
CA ALA A 65 -13.21 -47.13 13.20
C ALA A 65 -11.73 -46.81 12.96
N LEU A 66 -11.30 -46.89 11.70
CA LEU A 66 -10.08 -46.19 11.29
C LEU A 66 -10.39 -44.70 11.42
N ASN A 67 -9.97 -44.11 12.54
CA ASN A 67 -9.94 -42.67 12.71
C ASN A 67 -8.87 -42.13 11.75
N VAL A 68 -9.24 -41.93 10.50
CA VAL A 68 -8.47 -41.10 9.58
C VAL A 68 -8.80 -39.66 9.96
N THR A 69 -8.17 -39.17 11.04
CA THR A 69 -8.06 -37.74 11.26
C THR A 69 -7.16 -37.24 10.13
N PHE A 70 -7.76 -36.65 9.11
CA PHE A 70 -7.00 -35.87 8.14
C PHE A 70 -6.49 -34.64 8.89
N ASP A 71 -5.25 -34.71 9.37
CA ASP A 71 -4.59 -33.60 10.05
C ASP A 71 -4.21 -32.53 9.00
N SER A 72 -5.23 -31.77 8.58
CA SER A 72 -5.08 -30.59 7.73
C SER A 72 -4.18 -29.53 8.37
N GLN A 73 -3.88 -29.61 9.67
CA GLN A 73 -3.03 -28.66 10.37
C GLN A 73 -1.54 -28.81 10.02
N SER A 74 -1.09 -30.01 9.64
CA SER A 74 0.34 -30.31 9.45
C SER A 74 0.93 -29.81 8.12
N VAL A 75 0.11 -29.60 7.08
CA VAL A 75 0.58 -29.20 5.74
C VAL A 75 0.77 -27.68 5.61
N TYR A 76 0.11 -26.88 6.45
CA TYR A 76 0.15 -25.41 6.35
C TYR A 76 1.06 -24.72 7.37
N SER A 77 1.72 -25.47 8.27
CA SER A 77 2.40 -24.90 9.45
C SER A 77 3.90 -24.60 9.27
N SER A 78 4.45 -24.63 8.04
CA SER A 78 5.91 -24.55 7.84
C SER A 78 6.41 -23.61 6.74
N HIS A 79 5.57 -22.72 6.20
CA HIS A 79 6.06 -21.62 5.36
C HIS A 79 5.86 -20.31 6.12
N GLU A 80 6.95 -19.70 6.60
CA GLU A 80 6.94 -18.33 7.08
C GLU A 80 6.36 -17.44 5.99
N PHE A 81 5.10 -17.06 6.20
CA PHE A 81 4.35 -16.31 5.22
C PHE A 81 4.91 -14.88 5.15
N ILE A 82 5.03 -14.29 3.95
CA ILE A 82 5.42 -12.88 3.82
C ILE A 82 4.48 -12.05 4.70
N THR A 83 5.03 -11.31 5.65
CA THR A 83 4.25 -10.59 6.66
C THR A 83 4.07 -9.12 6.27
N ASN A 84 3.32 -8.40 7.10
CA ASN A 84 3.21 -6.95 7.00
C ASN A 84 4.57 -6.26 7.09
N LYS A 85 5.57 -6.84 7.78
CA LYS A 85 6.89 -6.24 7.91
C LYS A 85 7.61 -6.19 6.55
N GLU A 86 7.66 -7.30 5.83
CA GLU A 86 8.30 -7.38 4.51
C GLU A 86 7.63 -6.43 3.52
N LEU A 87 6.31 -6.28 3.59
CA LEU A 87 5.58 -5.31 2.77
C LEU A 87 5.98 -3.86 3.10
N LYS A 88 6.11 -3.51 4.39
CA LYS A 88 6.57 -2.18 4.81
C LYS A 88 8.01 -1.91 4.35
N ASP A 89 8.89 -2.89 4.45
CA ASP A 89 10.28 -2.79 4.00
C ASP A 89 10.35 -2.62 2.46
N ALA A 90 9.52 -3.36 1.71
CA ALA A 90 9.42 -3.21 0.27
C ALA A 90 8.88 -1.82 -0.14
N ALA A 91 7.84 -1.34 0.53
CA ALA A 91 7.30 0.01 0.32
C ALA A 91 8.35 1.08 0.64
N PHE A 92 9.10 0.91 1.73
CA PHE A 92 10.22 1.78 2.10
C PHE A 92 11.31 1.81 1.02
N GLY A 93 11.62 0.67 0.40
CA GLY A 93 12.52 0.58 -0.74
C GLY A 93 12.06 1.45 -1.92
N VAL A 94 10.77 1.38 -2.27
CA VAL A 94 10.17 2.22 -3.33
C VAL A 94 10.28 3.72 -2.97
N ILE A 95 9.94 4.10 -1.74
CA ILE A 95 10.04 5.48 -1.26
C ILE A 95 11.48 5.98 -1.32
N SER A 96 12.43 5.15 -0.90
CA SER A 96 13.86 5.47 -0.91
C SER A 96 14.38 5.71 -2.33
N LEU A 97 13.91 4.95 -3.33
CA LEU A 97 14.25 5.19 -4.73
C LEU A 97 13.71 6.53 -5.24
N VAL A 98 12.44 6.84 -4.92
CA VAL A 98 11.84 8.14 -5.27
C VAL A 98 12.67 9.28 -4.71
N ASN A 99 13.07 9.18 -3.44
CA ASN A 99 13.85 10.22 -2.77
C ASN A 99 15.27 10.33 -3.33
N THR A 100 15.95 9.21 -3.56
CA THR A 100 17.37 9.18 -3.96
C THR A 100 17.57 9.72 -5.38
N TYR A 101 16.62 9.45 -6.28
CA TYR A 101 16.73 9.80 -7.70
C TYR A 101 15.73 10.89 -8.13
N ASP A 102 15.05 11.51 -7.17
CA ASP A 102 13.95 12.47 -7.37
C ASP A 102 12.98 12.00 -8.46
N LEU A 103 12.45 10.79 -8.30
CA LEU A 103 11.56 10.20 -9.30
C LEU A 103 10.19 10.88 -9.26
N ASP A 104 9.56 10.98 -10.44
CA ASP A 104 8.17 11.36 -10.54
C ASP A 104 7.26 10.21 -10.09
N ILE A 105 6.48 10.43 -9.04
CA ILE A 105 5.60 9.42 -8.44
C ILE A 105 4.55 8.94 -9.44
N LYS A 106 4.00 9.84 -10.24
CA LYS A 106 2.98 9.50 -11.24
C LYS A 106 3.53 8.62 -12.35
N SER A 107 4.71 8.97 -12.88
CA SER A 107 5.45 8.15 -13.84
C SER A 107 5.78 6.78 -13.24
N LEU A 108 6.29 6.77 -12.00
CA LEU A 108 6.63 5.53 -11.30
C LEU A 108 5.39 4.66 -11.14
N ALA A 109 4.27 5.20 -10.66
CA ALA A 109 3.02 4.47 -10.51
C ALA A 109 2.46 3.91 -11.83
N ASN A 110 2.81 4.50 -12.98
CA ASN A 110 2.52 3.95 -14.31
C ASN A 110 3.53 2.89 -14.80
N GLY A 111 4.51 2.54 -13.97
CA GLY A 111 5.56 1.57 -14.27
C GLY A 111 6.79 2.17 -14.94
N PHE A 112 6.97 3.49 -14.95
CA PHE A 112 8.10 4.16 -15.60
C PHE A 112 9.05 4.80 -14.59
N ILE A 113 10.35 4.53 -14.72
CA ILE A 113 11.38 5.24 -13.95
C ILE A 113 11.76 6.52 -14.68
N ARG A 114 11.30 7.66 -14.16
CA ARG A 114 11.58 9.00 -14.68
C ARG A 114 12.04 9.90 -13.54
N SER A 115 13.23 10.50 -13.69
CA SER A 115 13.74 11.50 -12.75
C SER A 115 13.21 12.89 -13.11
N LYS A 116 12.86 13.69 -12.10
CA LYS A 116 12.51 15.10 -12.26
C LYS A 116 13.78 15.87 -12.59
N THR A 117 13.97 16.23 -13.85
CA THR A 117 15.10 17.07 -14.25
C THR A 117 14.71 18.54 -14.17
N SER A 118 15.63 19.37 -13.66
CA SER A 118 15.45 20.82 -13.56
C SER A 118 15.34 21.53 -14.92
N SER A 119 15.72 20.85 -16.01
CA SER A 119 15.62 21.33 -17.39
C SER A 119 14.33 20.89 -18.12
N GLY A 120 13.48 20.08 -17.48
CA GLY A 120 12.30 19.46 -18.11
C GLY A 120 12.63 18.39 -19.16
N ALA A 121 13.91 18.08 -19.36
CA ALA A 121 14.34 17.00 -20.25
C ALA A 121 14.18 15.64 -19.55
N GLU A 122 13.14 14.90 -19.88
CA GLU A 122 12.86 13.59 -19.29
C GLU A 122 13.95 12.57 -19.68
N VAL A 123 14.71 12.08 -18.70
CA VAL A 123 15.53 10.88 -18.89
C VAL A 123 14.66 9.68 -18.56
N THR A 124 14.16 9.01 -19.61
CA THR A 124 13.39 7.76 -19.49
C THR A 124 14.32 6.59 -19.80
N SER A 125 14.35 5.59 -18.92
CA SER A 125 14.96 4.30 -19.25
C SER A 125 14.03 3.53 -20.19
N ASN A 126 14.21 3.71 -21.50
CA ASN A 126 13.37 3.08 -22.54
C ASN A 126 13.37 1.52 -22.53
N GLY A 127 14.12 0.88 -21.63
CA GLY A 127 14.22 -0.58 -21.50
C GLY A 127 13.72 -1.19 -20.18
N ASN A 128 13.36 -0.38 -19.18
CA ASN A 128 13.02 -0.89 -17.83
C ASN A 128 11.63 -0.41 -17.38
N GLN A 129 10.60 -0.72 -18.18
CA GLN A 129 9.22 -0.50 -17.76
C GLN A 129 8.75 -1.68 -16.90
N SER A 130 8.08 -1.38 -15.78
CA SER A 130 7.38 -2.39 -14.98
C SER A 130 6.33 -3.10 -15.82
N LYS A 131 6.13 -4.40 -15.59
CA LYS A 131 5.03 -5.13 -16.22
C LYS A 131 3.66 -4.69 -15.73
N TYR A 132 3.62 -4.08 -14.55
CA TYR A 132 2.38 -3.70 -13.89
C TYR A 132 2.43 -2.23 -13.45
N ALA A 133 1.31 -1.54 -13.61
CA ALA A 133 1.07 -0.25 -12.97
C ALA A 133 0.49 -0.46 -11.57
N LEU A 134 0.73 0.50 -10.68
CA LEU A 134 0.13 0.55 -9.35
C LEU A 134 -1.34 0.95 -9.46
N ASN A 135 -2.20 0.33 -8.65
CA ASN A 135 -3.60 0.76 -8.50
C ASN A 135 -3.75 1.75 -7.31
N ALA A 136 -4.98 2.21 -7.05
CA ALA A 136 -5.25 3.12 -5.94
C ALA A 136 -4.82 2.56 -4.58
N PHE A 137 -5.06 1.27 -4.33
CA PHE A 137 -4.72 0.63 -3.07
C PHE A 137 -3.20 0.52 -2.87
N ASP A 138 -2.44 0.19 -3.92
CA ASP A 138 -0.98 0.17 -3.89
C ASP A 138 -0.42 1.56 -3.51
N CYS A 139 -0.92 2.61 -4.16
CA CYS A 139 -0.53 3.99 -3.88
C CYS A 139 -0.92 4.42 -2.45
N TYR A 140 -2.09 4.00 -1.96
CA TYR A 140 -2.50 4.22 -0.56
C TYR A 140 -1.54 3.56 0.43
N LEU A 141 -1.16 2.28 0.21
CA LEU A 141 -0.24 1.56 1.10
C LEU A 141 1.14 2.24 1.17
N ILE A 142 1.69 2.65 0.03
CA ILE A 142 2.97 3.37 -0.03
C ILE A 142 2.85 4.76 0.64
N GLY A 143 1.73 5.46 0.41
CA GLY A 143 1.45 6.75 1.03
C GLY A 143 1.31 6.66 2.55
N LYS A 144 0.62 5.62 3.05
CA LYS A 144 0.52 5.31 4.48
C LYS A 144 1.88 4.97 5.08
N GLN A 145 2.71 4.18 4.40
CA GLN A 145 4.06 3.88 4.87
C GLN A 145 4.93 5.15 4.94
N SER A 146 4.81 6.04 3.94
CA SER A 146 5.47 7.35 3.96
C SER A 146 4.99 8.20 5.16
N PHE A 147 3.69 8.15 5.46
CA PHE A 147 3.11 8.85 6.61
C PHE A 147 3.63 8.30 7.94
N ASP A 148 3.65 6.98 8.11
CA ASP A 148 4.20 6.29 9.30
C ASP A 148 5.68 6.68 9.51
N ASN A 149 6.42 6.88 8.42
CA ASN A 149 7.82 7.35 8.43
C ASN A 149 7.98 8.86 8.61
N LYS A 150 6.89 9.61 8.82
CA LYS A 150 6.86 11.09 8.96
C LYS A 150 7.33 11.85 7.71
N GLU A 151 7.36 11.20 6.55
CA GLU A 151 7.65 11.82 5.26
C GLU A 151 6.37 12.41 4.65
N TYR A 152 5.80 13.42 5.32
CA TYR A 152 4.45 13.94 4.99
C TYR A 152 4.32 14.49 3.55
N SER A 153 5.41 14.98 2.96
CA SER A 153 5.43 15.45 1.56
C SER A 153 5.26 14.29 0.57
N ASN A 154 5.97 13.18 0.79
CA ASN A 154 5.85 11.97 -0.03
C ASN A 154 4.51 11.28 0.20
N ALA A 155 4.10 11.19 1.46
CA ALA A 155 2.78 10.68 1.83
C ALA A 155 1.68 11.42 1.07
N LYS A 156 1.72 12.75 1.06
CA LYS A 156 0.75 13.57 0.33
C LYS A 156 0.75 13.26 -1.17
N GLN A 157 1.92 13.19 -1.80
CA GLN A 157 2.00 12.90 -3.24
C GLN A 157 1.45 11.51 -3.58
N TRP A 158 1.82 10.48 -2.82
CA TRP A 158 1.30 9.12 -3.02
C TRP A 158 -0.20 8.99 -2.75
N LEU A 159 -0.71 9.65 -1.72
CA LEU A 159 -2.15 9.66 -1.41
C LEU A 159 -2.95 10.46 -2.44
N THR A 160 -2.36 11.51 -3.04
CA THR A 160 -2.98 12.23 -4.16
C THR A 160 -3.01 11.35 -5.41
N GLU A 161 -1.92 10.63 -5.71
CA GLU A 161 -1.90 9.65 -6.81
C GLU A 161 -2.90 8.51 -6.56
N ALA A 162 -3.13 8.11 -5.31
CA ALA A 162 -4.18 7.15 -4.97
C ALA A 162 -5.59 7.68 -5.30
N ILE A 163 -5.86 8.98 -5.07
CA ILE A 163 -7.12 9.62 -5.49
C ILE A 163 -7.27 9.60 -7.01
N ASP A 164 -6.22 9.94 -7.74
CA ASP A 164 -6.21 9.97 -9.21
C ASP A 164 -6.49 8.59 -9.82
N ARG A 165 -6.26 7.51 -9.06
CA ARG A 165 -6.40 6.11 -9.49
C ARG A 165 -7.63 5.40 -8.93
N LEU A 166 -8.50 6.09 -8.19
CA LEU A 166 -9.69 5.46 -7.62
C LEU A 166 -10.53 4.80 -8.72
N ASP A 167 -11.00 3.59 -8.41
CA ASP A 167 -11.84 2.80 -9.29
C ASP A 167 -13.05 2.24 -8.52
N ASP A 168 -13.97 1.61 -9.24
CA ASP A 168 -15.19 1.02 -8.68
C ASP A 168 -14.92 -0.13 -7.68
N MET A 169 -13.68 -0.63 -7.62
CA MET A 169 -13.26 -1.69 -6.71
C MET A 169 -12.65 -1.15 -5.40
N THR A 170 -12.37 0.15 -5.34
CA THR A 170 -11.76 0.77 -4.17
C THR A 170 -12.82 0.96 -3.08
N SER A 171 -12.57 0.42 -1.89
CA SER A 171 -13.56 0.45 -0.80
C SER A 171 -13.71 1.85 -0.21
N ASP A 172 -14.93 2.19 0.23
CA ASP A 172 -15.23 3.46 0.89
C ASP A 172 -14.36 3.70 2.14
N GLU A 173 -13.98 2.64 2.86
CA GLU A 173 -13.05 2.75 3.98
C GLU A 173 -11.67 3.25 3.56
N ILE A 174 -11.13 2.71 2.46
CA ILE A 174 -9.83 3.14 1.93
C ILE A 174 -9.91 4.60 1.48
N ILE A 175 -10.99 4.99 0.80
CA ILE A 175 -11.18 6.38 0.35
C ILE A 175 -11.26 7.33 1.55
N ALA A 176 -12.04 6.96 2.58
CA ALA A 176 -12.15 7.73 3.81
C ALA A 176 -10.80 7.88 4.53
N ASP A 177 -9.99 6.80 4.57
CA ASP A 177 -8.65 6.80 5.15
C ASP A 177 -7.69 7.71 4.36
N ILE A 178 -7.69 7.63 3.02
CA ILE A 178 -6.87 8.50 2.16
C ILE A 178 -7.12 9.97 2.51
N PHE A 179 -8.39 10.37 2.61
CA PHE A 179 -8.75 11.73 2.99
C PHE A 179 -8.34 12.09 4.42
N ASN A 180 -8.42 11.16 5.37
CA ASN A 180 -7.93 11.40 6.73
C ASN A 180 -6.43 11.67 6.72
N TYR A 181 -5.63 10.81 6.08
CA TYR A 181 -4.18 11.00 6.00
C TYR A 181 -3.80 12.30 5.27
N LEU A 182 -4.49 12.65 4.18
CA LEU A 182 -4.26 13.92 3.49
C LEU A 182 -4.57 15.12 4.38
N SER A 183 -5.63 15.06 5.20
CA SER A 183 -5.91 16.10 6.19
C SER A 183 -4.73 16.31 7.13
N PHE A 184 -4.14 15.23 7.66
CA PHE A 184 -2.95 15.33 8.51
C PHE A 184 -1.74 15.89 7.77
N CYS A 185 -1.48 15.45 6.53
CA CYS A 185 -0.39 15.99 5.71
C CYS A 185 -0.52 17.51 5.48
N GLU A 186 -1.73 18.01 5.23
CA GLU A 186 -1.97 19.44 5.06
C GLU A 186 -1.80 20.22 6.36
N LEU A 187 -2.23 19.67 7.51
CA LEU A 187 -1.95 20.28 8.82
C LEU A 187 -0.44 20.41 9.06
N LYS A 188 0.33 19.35 8.80
CA LYS A 188 1.80 19.39 8.92
C LYS A 188 2.46 20.35 7.94
N SER A 189 1.80 20.65 6.82
CA SER A 189 2.26 21.62 5.83
C SER A 189 1.81 23.06 6.13
N GLY A 190 1.12 23.32 7.25
CA GLY A 190 0.62 24.64 7.62
C GLY A 190 -0.60 25.10 6.82
N LYS A 191 -1.39 24.17 6.28
CA LYS A 191 -2.58 24.43 5.43
C LYS A 191 -3.87 23.92 6.10
N PRO A 192 -4.32 24.57 7.19
CA PRO A 192 -5.47 24.09 7.98
C PRO A 192 -6.81 24.18 7.24
N SER A 193 -6.92 25.07 6.25
CA SER A 193 -8.14 25.22 5.44
C SER A 193 -8.35 24.00 4.52
N GLU A 194 -7.27 23.54 3.89
CA GLU A 194 -7.21 22.35 3.04
C GLU A 194 -7.44 21.09 3.87
N ALA A 195 -6.82 21.00 5.04
CA ALA A 195 -7.04 19.90 5.97
C ALA A 195 -8.53 19.71 6.32
N LYS A 196 -9.22 20.81 6.67
CA LYS A 196 -10.66 20.79 6.96
C LYS A 196 -11.50 20.29 5.79
N LYS A 197 -11.10 20.57 4.54
CA LYS A 197 -11.81 20.06 3.36
C LYS A 197 -11.71 18.54 3.28
N TYR A 198 -10.50 18.00 3.36
CA TYR A 198 -10.30 16.54 3.32
C TYR A 198 -10.99 15.83 4.47
N LYS A 199 -10.96 16.39 5.69
CA LYS A 199 -11.67 15.79 6.82
C LYS A 199 -13.19 15.72 6.61
N ARG A 200 -13.79 16.76 6.02
CA ARG A 200 -15.23 16.75 5.67
C ARG A 200 -15.55 15.68 4.61
N LEU A 201 -14.67 15.51 3.62
CA LEU A 201 -14.82 14.48 2.61
C LEU A 201 -14.77 13.08 3.23
N SER A 202 -13.80 12.83 4.13
CA SER A 202 -13.71 11.57 4.88
C SER A 202 -14.98 11.29 5.69
N ALA A 203 -15.45 12.28 6.46
CA ALA A 203 -16.65 12.14 7.29
C ALA A 203 -17.95 11.95 6.48
N ALA A 204 -18.01 12.51 5.26
CA ALA A 204 -19.15 12.32 4.37
C ALA A 204 -19.24 10.88 3.84
N ILE A 205 -18.09 10.20 3.69
CA ILE A 205 -18.01 8.80 3.28
C ILE A 205 -18.26 7.87 4.46
N LYS A 206 -17.62 8.16 5.61
CA LYS A 206 -17.74 7.36 6.83
C LYS A 206 -17.98 8.27 8.05
N PRO A 207 -19.24 8.43 8.49
CA PRO A 207 -19.59 9.38 9.55
C PRO A 207 -19.15 8.97 10.98
N ASP A 208 -18.54 7.79 11.17
CA ASP A 208 -18.31 7.20 12.50
C ASP A 208 -16.90 7.37 13.10
N ILE A 209 -15.95 8.05 12.43
CA ILE A 209 -14.57 8.16 12.95
C ILE A 209 -14.33 9.50 13.67
N GLU A 210 -14.32 9.43 15.00
CA GLU A 210 -13.64 10.32 15.96
C GLU A 210 -13.36 11.75 15.46
N THR A 211 -14.42 12.56 15.38
CA THR A 211 -14.31 14.00 15.14
C THR A 211 -13.69 14.76 16.33
N ASN A 212 -13.56 14.12 17.50
CA ASN A 212 -13.29 14.82 18.76
C ASN A 212 -11.81 14.97 19.10
N GLU A 213 -10.95 14.00 18.79
CA GLU A 213 -9.51 14.06 19.10
C GLU A 213 -8.76 15.09 18.24
N LEU A 214 -9.29 15.38 17.03
CA LEU A 214 -8.70 16.35 16.10
C LEU A 214 -9.23 17.78 16.26
N ILE A 215 -10.41 17.97 16.86
CA ILE A 215 -10.84 19.33 17.26
C ILE A 215 -9.86 19.89 18.29
N SER A 216 -9.29 19.06 19.16
CA SER A 216 -8.20 19.45 20.07
C SER A 216 -6.90 19.79 19.34
N GLU A 217 -6.40 18.94 18.44
CA GLU A 217 -5.14 19.22 17.72
C GLU A 217 -5.24 20.44 16.79
N ILE A 218 -6.39 20.63 16.12
CA ILE A 218 -6.65 21.82 15.29
C ILE A 218 -6.73 23.07 16.19
N LYS A 219 -7.33 22.97 17.38
CA LYS A 219 -7.33 24.08 18.35
C LYS A 219 -5.92 24.39 18.82
N GLU A 220 -5.10 23.39 19.13
CA GLU A 220 -3.69 23.59 19.53
C GLU A 220 -2.85 24.23 18.42
N PHE A 221 -3.00 23.79 17.17
CA PHE A 221 -2.33 24.41 16.02
C PHE A 221 -2.75 25.88 15.86
N ASN A 222 -4.05 26.18 16.00
CA ASN A 222 -4.59 27.53 15.88
C ASN A 222 -4.24 28.44 17.09
N ILE A 223 -3.93 27.86 18.26
CA ILE A 223 -3.48 28.61 19.45
C ILE A 223 -1.98 28.94 19.33
N ASN A 224 -1.16 28.00 18.85
CA ASN A 224 0.29 28.17 18.76
C ASN A 224 0.74 29.17 17.68
N ASP A 225 -0.06 29.36 16.62
CA ASP A 225 0.22 30.34 15.55
C ASP A 225 -0.16 31.79 15.92
N THR A 226 -0.85 32.01 17.04
CA THR A 226 -1.19 33.38 17.50
C THR A 226 -0.12 34.02 18.41
N ASN A 227 0.94 33.28 18.78
CA ASN A 227 1.97 33.75 19.72
C ASN A 227 3.39 33.86 19.15
N THR A 228 3.59 33.74 17.84
CA THR A 228 4.89 34.08 17.21
C THR A 228 4.82 35.41 16.47
N THR A 229 4.60 36.49 17.22
CA THR A 229 4.86 37.86 16.76
C THR A 229 6.37 38.08 16.62
N PHE A 230 6.82 38.12 15.36
CA PHE A 230 7.67 39.18 14.81
C PHE A 230 8.70 39.81 15.77
N SER A 231 9.84 39.16 15.97
CA SER A 231 11.06 39.82 16.44
C SER A 231 12.25 39.34 15.61
N GLY A 232 12.55 40.04 14.51
CA GLY A 232 13.68 39.67 13.67
C GLY A 232 13.83 40.45 12.36
N LEU A 233 13.42 41.72 12.31
CA LEU A 233 13.74 42.64 11.22
C LEU A 233 13.93 44.04 11.80
N LYS A 234 14.97 44.20 12.63
CA LYS A 234 15.65 45.48 12.79
C LYS A 234 17.15 45.21 12.75
N ASP A 235 17.83 46.13 12.08
CA ASP A 235 19.28 46.29 11.99
C ASP A 235 19.98 45.54 10.87
N LYS A 236 20.04 46.20 9.70
CA LYS A 236 21.35 46.49 9.09
C LYS A 236 21.32 47.86 8.39
N PRO A 237 22.40 48.65 8.52
CA PRO A 237 22.44 50.06 8.15
C PRO A 237 22.68 50.24 6.64
N ILE A 238 22.21 51.38 6.16
CA ILE A 238 22.48 51.93 4.84
C ILE A 238 23.88 52.55 4.87
N PHE A 239 24.77 52.05 4.00
CA PHE A 239 25.74 52.84 3.28
C PHE A 239 25.76 52.35 1.83
#